data_AF-A0A8D2PZ54-F1
#
_entry.id   AF-A0A8D2PZ54-F1
#
_cell.length_a   1.000
_cell.length_b   1.000
_cell.length_c   1.000
_cell.angle_alpha   90.00
_cell.angle_beta   90.00
_cell.angle_gamma   90.00
#
_symmetry.space_group_name_H-M   'P 1'
#
loop_
_entity.id
_entity.type
_entity.pdbx_description
1 polymer ?
#
loop_
_entity_poly.entity_id
_entity_poly.type
_entity_poly.pdbx_seq_one_letter_code
_entity_poly.pdbx_strand_id
1 'polypeptide(L)'
;MEFAELIKTTRVDGVVLSCPGLKPVTGTLCTTSHHLLLSSQRVGCGGQSQKELWLLICTVDATEKRLANASGAITLKCKDLKVLHLEIPGMEECLNAASSIEVHKTHKQPVFLGTQLMLCRIHEGKCPLQS
;
A
#
# COMPACT_ATOMS: atom_id res chain seq x y z
N MET A 1 13.54 11.80 -18.19
CA MET A 1 12.40 11.38 -17.35
C MET A 1 12.25 9.87 -17.57
N GLU A 2 13.04 9.06 -16.87
CA GLU A 2 13.28 7.63 -17.17
C GLU A 2 12.85 6.68 -16.04
N PHE A 3 12.08 7.16 -15.05
CA PHE A 3 11.73 6.37 -13.86
C PHE A 3 10.36 5.70 -13.91
N ALA A 4 9.60 5.88 -15.00
CA ALA A 4 8.25 5.32 -15.14
C ALA A 4 8.24 3.81 -15.48
N GLU A 5 9.38 3.24 -15.89
CA GLU A 5 9.48 1.84 -16.36
C GLU A 5 9.72 0.81 -15.24
N LEU A 6 9.95 1.24 -13.99
CA LEU A 6 10.26 0.34 -12.85
C LEU A 6 9.03 -0.07 -12.02
N ILE A 7 7.85 0.48 -12.34
CA ILE A 7 6.59 0.06 -11.73
C ILE A 7 5.94 -0.96 -12.66
N LYS A 8 6.24 -2.24 -12.41
CA LYS A 8 5.75 -3.36 -13.23
C LYS A 8 4.25 -3.60 -13.05
N THR A 9 3.72 -3.27 -11.88
CA THR A 9 2.31 -3.42 -11.54
C THR A 9 1.84 -2.13 -10.86
N THR A 10 1.03 -1.36 -11.58
CA THR A 10 0.57 -0.03 -11.14
C THR A 10 -0.72 -0.10 -10.32
N ARG A 11 -1.58 -1.10 -10.55
CA ARG A 11 -2.89 -1.22 -9.91
C ARG A 11 -3.31 -2.68 -9.79
N VAL A 12 -3.56 -3.14 -8.56
CA VAL A 12 -4.10 -4.47 -8.26
C VAL A 12 -5.42 -4.33 -7.50
N ASP A 13 -6.43 -5.05 -7.96
CA ASP A 13 -7.75 -5.07 -7.32
C ASP A 13 -7.89 -6.26 -6.36
N GLY A 14 -8.80 -6.16 -5.38
CA GLY A 14 -9.05 -7.24 -4.42
C GLY A 14 -7.92 -7.46 -3.40
N VAL A 15 -7.07 -6.45 -3.16
CA VAL A 15 -6.01 -6.52 -2.17
C VAL A 15 -6.58 -6.37 -0.77
N VAL A 16 -6.17 -7.24 0.15
CA VAL A 16 -6.60 -7.21 1.55
C VAL A 16 -5.49 -6.65 2.43
N LEU A 17 -5.73 -5.48 3.03
CA LEU A 17 -4.85 -4.90 4.04
C LEU A 17 -5.24 -5.38 5.43
N SER A 18 -4.31 -6.05 6.10
CA SER A 18 -4.41 -6.46 7.50
C SER A 18 -3.36 -5.73 8.33
N CYS A 19 -3.78 -5.03 9.38
CA CYS A 19 -2.88 -4.36 10.32
C CYS A 19 -3.13 -4.93 11.71
N PRO A 20 -2.08 -5.15 12.53
CA PRO A 20 -2.28 -5.53 13.92
C PRO A 20 -3.09 -4.45 14.63
N GLY A 21 -4.26 -4.82 15.15
CA GLY A 21 -5.18 -3.91 15.86
C GLY A 21 -6.31 -3.33 15.02
N LEU A 22 -6.39 -3.61 13.70
CA LEU A 22 -7.49 -3.16 12.85
C LEU A 22 -8.12 -4.35 12.09
N LYS A 23 -9.40 -4.21 11.75
CA LYS A 23 -10.07 -5.18 10.89
C LYS A 23 -9.44 -5.15 9.48
N PRO A 24 -9.31 -6.33 8.82
CA PRO A 24 -8.82 -6.38 7.46
C PRO A 24 -9.72 -5.58 6.52
N VAL A 25 -9.10 -4.85 5.59
CA VAL A 25 -9.77 -3.97 4.65
C VAL A 25 -9.45 -4.44 3.24
N THR A 26 -10.48 -4.82 2.49
CA THR A 26 -10.33 -5.17 1.07
C THR A 26 -10.47 -3.92 0.20
N GLY A 27 -9.62 -3.81 -0.81
CA GLY A 27 -9.52 -2.63 -1.64
C GLY A 27 -8.67 -2.80 -2.89
N THR A 28 -8.43 -1.70 -3.58
CA THR A 28 -7.51 -1.63 -4.72
C THR A 28 -6.18 -1.03 -4.24
N LEU A 29 -5.08 -1.71 -4.53
CA LEU A 29 -3.71 -1.26 -4.29
C LEU A 29 -3.15 -0.60 -5.54
N CYS A 30 -2.69 0.64 -5.43
CA CYS A 30 -2.00 1.36 -6.48
C CYS A 30 -0.57 1.66 -6.04
N THR A 31 0.41 1.24 -6.84
CA THR A 31 1.83 1.50 -6.57
C THR A 31 2.30 2.65 -7.44
N THR A 32 2.85 3.70 -6.81
CA THR A 32 3.51 4.81 -7.50
C THR A 32 5.02 4.79 -7.19
N SER A 33 5.79 5.73 -7.73
CA SER A 33 7.24 5.78 -7.51
C SER A 33 7.64 6.07 -6.06
N HIS A 34 6.80 6.78 -5.30
CA HIS A 34 7.11 7.18 -3.92
C HIS A 34 6.04 6.76 -2.91
N HIS A 35 4.82 6.54 -3.37
CA HIS A 35 3.66 6.25 -2.54
C HIS A 35 3.00 4.94 -2.94
N LEU A 36 2.61 4.18 -1.93
CA LEU A 36 1.76 3.02 -2.03
C LEU A 36 0.39 3.42 -1.49
N LEU A 37 -0.60 3.40 -2.36
CA LEU A 37 -1.97 3.82 -2.08
C LEU A 37 -2.86 2.59 -2.04
N LEU A 38 -3.68 2.44 -1.02
CA LEU A 38 -4.74 1.43 -1.01
C LEU A 38 -6.07 2.10 -0.68
N SER A 39 -7.06 1.90 -1.53
CA SER A 39 -8.41 2.42 -1.33
C SER A 39 -9.38 1.27 -1.11
N SER A 40 -10.15 1.31 -0.02
CA SER A 40 -11.14 0.28 0.29
C SER A 40 -12.26 0.24 -0.76
N GLN A 41 -12.64 -0.98 -1.16
CA GLN A 41 -13.69 -1.17 -2.16
C GLN A 41 -15.07 -0.91 -1.53
N ARG A 42 -15.89 -0.07 -2.17
CA ARG A 42 -17.27 0.17 -1.74
C ARG A 42 -18.12 -1.07 -2.01
N VAL A 43 -18.25 -1.94 -1.02
CA VAL A 43 -19.32 -2.95 -1.02
C VAL A 43 -20.60 -2.24 -0.55
N GLY A 44 -21.67 -2.36 -1.32
CA GLY A 44 -22.83 -1.45 -1.34
C GLY A 44 -23.57 -1.18 -0.02
N CYS A 45 -24.34 -0.09 -0.04
CA CYS A 45 -25.35 0.38 0.92
C CYS A 45 -25.16 -0.01 2.40
N GLY A 46 -24.49 0.85 3.17
CA GLY A 46 -24.55 0.78 4.63
C GLY A 46 -23.33 1.39 5.34
N GLY A 47 -23.14 2.71 5.25
CA GLY A 47 -22.41 3.50 6.26
C GLY A 47 -20.96 3.12 6.61
N GLN A 48 -20.25 2.30 5.82
CA GLN A 48 -18.84 2.01 6.06
C GLN A 48 -17.98 3.17 5.53
N SER A 49 -17.22 3.80 6.43
CA SER A 49 -16.24 4.85 6.13
C SER A 49 -15.23 4.39 5.09
N GLN A 50 -14.97 5.20 4.05
CA GLN A 50 -13.96 4.87 3.03
C GLN A 50 -12.58 4.91 3.68
N LYS A 51 -11.88 3.78 3.69
CA LYS A 51 -10.51 3.70 4.21
C LYS A 51 -9.51 3.84 3.08
N GLU A 52 -8.69 4.88 3.14
CA GLU A 52 -7.58 5.09 2.22
C GLU A 52 -6.27 5.05 2.98
N LEU A 53 -5.39 4.11 2.65
CA LEU A 53 -4.04 4.02 3.19
C LEU A 53 -3.08 4.71 2.24
N TRP A 54 -2.32 5.66 2.77
CA TRP A 54 -1.22 6.33 2.07
C TRP A 54 0.08 5.99 2.78
N LEU A 55 0.92 5.19 2.14
CA LEU A 55 2.22 4.78 2.67
C LEU A 55 3.34 5.30 1.77
N LEU A 56 4.35 5.92 2.39
CA LEU A 56 5.54 6.34 1.67
C LEU A 56 6.58 5.22 1.66
N ILE A 57 7.06 4.85 0.47
CA ILE A 57 7.97 3.72 0.28
C ILE A 57 9.29 3.92 1.06
N CYS A 58 9.76 5.16 1.18
CA CYS A 58 10.99 5.48 1.94
C CYS A 58 10.87 5.22 3.46
N THR A 59 9.64 5.08 3.99
CA THR A 59 9.40 4.71 5.40
C THR A 59 9.43 3.22 5.64
N VAL A 60 9.42 2.40 4.58
CA VAL A 60 9.50 0.94 4.67
C VAL A 60 10.94 0.55 4.98
N ASP A 61 11.15 -0.05 6.14
CA ASP A 61 12.43 -0.52 6.60
C ASP A 61 12.71 -1.94 6.10
N ALA A 62 11.71 -2.82 6.16
CA ALA A 62 11.79 -4.17 5.61
C ALA A 62 10.51 -4.53 4.84
N THR A 63 10.69 -5.23 3.73
CA THR A 63 9.62 -5.78 2.90
C THR A 63 9.80 -7.29 2.88
N GLU A 64 8.79 -8.03 3.30
CA GLU A 64 8.78 -9.49 3.28
C GLU A 64 7.68 -9.95 2.32
N LYS A 65 8.02 -10.85 1.39
CA LYS A 65 7.07 -11.41 0.42
C LYS A 65 6.86 -12.89 0.71
N ARG A 66 5.60 -13.30 0.77
CA ARG A 66 5.16 -14.66 1.05
C ARG A 66 4.24 -15.08 -0.09
N LEU A 67 4.69 -16.03 -0.90
CA LEU A 67 3.86 -16.56 -1.98
C LEU A 67 3.12 -17.78 -1.46
N ALA A 68 1.80 -17.79 -1.57
CA ALA A 68 0.94 -18.88 -1.18
C ALA A 68 0.15 -19.35 -2.40
N ASN A 69 0.65 -20.38 -3.09
CA ASN A 69 -0.03 -21.12 -4.17
C ASN A 69 -0.74 -20.26 -5.25
N ALA A 70 -1.91 -19.67 -4.98
CA ALA A 70 -2.66 -18.81 -5.90
C ALA A 70 -2.67 -17.30 -5.52
N SER A 71 -2.21 -16.92 -4.33
CA SER A 71 -2.11 -15.53 -3.87
C SER A 71 -0.71 -15.23 -3.33
N GLY A 72 -0.39 -13.95 -3.17
CA GLY A 72 0.85 -13.52 -2.54
C GLY A 72 0.57 -12.49 -1.46
N ALA A 73 1.30 -12.54 -0.36
CA ALA A 73 1.21 -11.58 0.72
C ALA A 73 2.52 -10.80 0.86
N ILE A 74 2.42 -9.48 1.03
CA ILE A 74 3.53 -8.57 1.27
C ILE A 74 3.40 -7.98 2.66
N THR A 75 4.38 -8.22 3.52
CA THR A 75 4.48 -7.63 4.84
C THR A 75 5.44 -6.44 4.79
N LEU A 76 4.92 -5.24 5.02
CA LEU A 76 5.70 -4.01 5.09
C LEU A 76 5.94 -3.64 6.55
N LYS A 77 7.21 -3.63 6.95
CA LYS A 77 7.66 -3.15 8.26
C LYS A 77 8.14 -1.71 8.09
N CYS A 78 7.41 -0.78 8.68
CA CYS A 78 7.72 0.65 8.60
C CYS A 78 8.65 1.05 9.76
N LYS A 79 9.40 2.13 9.58
CA LYS A 79 10.25 2.73 10.63
C LYS A 79 9.47 3.16 11.88
N ASP A 80 8.18 3.41 11.74
CA ASP A 80 7.24 3.75 12.83
C ASP A 80 6.82 2.52 13.68
N LEU A 81 7.54 1.39 13.57
CA LEU A 81 7.21 0.08 14.17
C LEU A 81 5.85 -0.50 13.72
N LYS A 82 5.22 0.10 12.70
CA LYS A 82 3.98 -0.38 12.10
C LYS A 82 4.26 -1.52 11.13
N VAL A 83 3.51 -2.61 11.27
CA VAL A 83 3.55 -3.77 10.38
C VAL A 83 2.25 -3.83 9.58
N LEU A 84 2.33 -3.76 8.26
CA LEU A 84 1.18 -3.81 7.36
C LEU A 84 1.27 -5.10 6.54
N HIS A 85 0.23 -5.92 6.56
CA HIS A 85 0.09 -7.09 5.69
C HIS A 85 -0.81 -6.75 4.51
N LEU A 86 -0.31 -6.92 3.29
CA LEU A 86 -1.05 -6.72 2.04
C LEU A 86 -1.17 -8.08 1.35
N GLU A 87 -2.37 -8.63 1.28
CA GLU A 87 -2.64 -9.86 0.54
C GLU A 87 -3.13 -9.50 -0.86
N ILE A 88 -2.39 -9.96 -1.87
CA ILE A 88 -2.59 -9.65 -3.28
C ILE A 88 -3.08 -10.93 -3.99
N PRO A 89 -4.24 -10.89 -4.68
CA PRO A 89 -4.68 -11.98 -5.51
C PRO A 89 -3.81 -12.03 -6.77
N GLY A 90 -2.99 -13.07 -6.91
CA GLY A 90 -2.05 -13.23 -8.02
C GLY A 90 -0.58 -13.19 -7.59
N MET A 91 0.17 -14.21 -8.01
CA MET A 91 1.59 -14.38 -7.67
C MET A 91 2.48 -13.36 -8.39
N GLU A 92 2.22 -13.12 -9.67
CA GLU A 92 2.98 -12.18 -10.51
C GLU A 92 2.83 -10.75 -10.00
N GLU A 93 1.60 -10.33 -9.70
CA GLU A 93 1.30 -9.00 -9.18
C GLU A 93 1.95 -8.77 -7.82
N CYS A 94 1.97 -9.79 -6.94
CA CYS A 94 2.68 -9.72 -5.67
C CYS A 94 4.19 -9.58 -5.86
N LEU A 95 4.78 -10.34 -6.77
CA LEU A 95 6.22 -10.28 -7.05
C LEU A 95 6.62 -8.92 -7.65
N ASN A 96 5.82 -8.42 -8.57
CA ASN A 96 6.02 -7.12 -9.21
C ASN A 96 5.90 -5.98 -8.21
N ALA A 97 4.84 -5.97 -7.39
CA ALA A 97 4.65 -4.97 -6.34
C ALA A 97 5.81 -4.98 -5.32
N ALA A 98 6.20 -6.16 -4.83
CA ALA A 98 7.33 -6.29 -3.91
C ALA A 98 8.63 -5.79 -4.55
N SER A 99 8.92 -6.20 -5.79
CA SER A 99 10.11 -5.77 -6.52
C SER A 99 10.15 -4.25 -6.72
N SER A 100 9.03 -3.64 -7.08
CA SER A 100 8.95 -2.18 -7.25
C SER A 100 9.18 -1.46 -5.91
N ILE A 101 8.63 -1.94 -4.79
CA ILE A 101 8.84 -1.36 -3.46
C ILE A 101 10.32 -1.48 -3.05
N GLU A 102 10.96 -2.63 -3.27
CA GLU A 102 12.37 -2.86 -2.94
C GLU A 102 13.30 -1.91 -3.73
N VAL A 103 13.04 -1.72 -5.03
CA VAL A 103 13.78 -0.82 -5.91
C VAL A 103 13.65 0.65 -5.46
N HIS A 104 12.43 1.10 -5.20
CA HIS A 104 12.20 2.50 -4.79
C HIS A 104 12.69 2.78 -3.36
N LYS A 105 12.72 1.76 -2.50
CA LYS A 105 13.36 1.84 -1.18
C LYS A 105 14.88 2.04 -1.29
N THR A 106 15.56 1.32 -2.21
CA THR A 106 17.02 1.40 -2.35
C THR A 106 17.49 2.64 -3.10
N HIS A 107 16.70 3.13 -4.07
CA HIS A 107 16.94 4.40 -4.76
C HIS A 107 16.57 5.60 -3.89
N LYS A 108 17.17 5.69 -2.69
CA LYS A 108 17.17 6.92 -1.89
C LYS A 108 18.02 7.97 -2.60
N GLN A 109 17.49 8.56 -3.66
CA GLN A 109 17.83 9.95 -3.97
C GLN A 109 17.49 10.73 -2.69
N PRO A 110 18.42 11.50 -2.10
CA PRO A 110 18.09 12.39 -1.00
C PRO A 110 17.20 13.50 -1.57
N VAL A 111 15.90 13.25 -1.65
CA VAL A 111 14.92 14.32 -1.77
C VAL A 111 15.04 15.13 -0.48
N PHE A 112 15.76 16.25 -0.59
CA PHE A 112 15.75 17.35 0.34
C PHE A 112 14.29 17.73 0.61
N LEU A 113 13.68 17.18 1.66
CA LEU A 113 12.47 17.73 2.23
C LEU A 113 12.76 18.06 3.69
N GLY A 114 13.18 19.31 3.88
CA GLY A 114 12.87 20.00 5.12
C GLY A 114 11.36 19.87 5.34
N THR A 115 11.01 19.33 6.51
CA THR A 115 9.67 19.44 7.12
C THR A 115 8.48 19.07 6.23
N GLN A 116 8.10 17.79 6.17
CA GLN A 116 6.72 17.38 6.46
C GLN A 116 6.66 15.86 6.71
N LEU A 117 6.08 15.47 7.84
CA LEU A 117 5.92 14.11 8.35
C LEU A 117 5.47 13.09 7.28
N MET A 118 6.29 12.06 7.06
CA MET A 118 5.94 10.88 6.27
C MET A 118 5.11 9.92 7.14
N LEU A 119 3.87 10.31 7.42
CA LEU A 119 2.96 9.51 8.22
C LEU A 119 2.25 8.52 7.30
N CYS A 120 2.37 7.22 7.60
CA CYS A 120 1.38 6.24 7.20
C CYS A 120 0.02 6.73 7.72
N ARG A 121 -0.79 7.35 6.85
CA ARG A 121 -2.13 7.84 7.18
C ARG A 121 -3.15 6.86 6.62
N ILE A 122 -3.94 6.30 7.52
CA ILE A 122 -5.20 5.67 7.18
C ILE A 122 -6.24 6.79 7.29
N HIS A 123 -6.68 7.32 6.16
CA HIS A 123 -7.77 8.28 6.11
C HIS A 123 -9.10 7.52 6.13
N GLU A 124 -9.90 7.80 7.14
CA GLU A 124 -11.30 7.36 7.25
C GLU A 124 -12.18 8.46 6.66
N GLY A 125 -12.36 8.43 5.34
CA GLY A 125 -13.22 9.35 4.61
C GLY A 125 -14.69 9.06 4.94
N LYS A 126 -15.27 9.88 5.83
CA LYS A 126 -16.72 9.88 6.08
C LYS A 126 -17.43 10.35 4.79
N CYS A 127 -18.20 9.49 4.14
CA CYS A 127 -18.99 9.86 2.97
C CYS A 127 -19.98 10.99 3.33
N PRO A 128 -19.88 12.21 2.74
CA PRO A 128 -20.84 13.28 2.97
C PRO A 128 -22.03 13.09 2.03
N LEU A 129 -22.88 12.10 2.30
CA LEU A 129 -24.14 11.90 1.58
C LEU A 129 -25.24 11.52 2.57
N GLN A 130 -25.66 12.52 3.35
CA GLN A 130 -27.01 12.60 3.91
C GLN A 130 -27.45 14.07 3.86
N SER A 131 -28.23 14.41 2.83
CA SER A 131 -29.29 15.44 2.84
C SER A 131 -30.44 14.91 2.00
#